data_AF-H9WEU2-F1
#
_entry.id   AF-H9WEU2-F1
#
_cell.length_a   1.000
_cell.length_b   1.000
_cell.length_c   1.000
_cell.angle_alpha   90.00
_cell.angle_beta   90.00
_cell.angle_gamma   90.00
#
_symmetry.space_group_name_H-M   'P 1'
#
loop_
_entity.id
_entity.type
_entity.pdbx_description
1 polymer ?
#
loop_
_entity_poly.entity_id
_entity_poly.type
_entity_poly.pdbx_seq_one_letter_code
_entity_poly.pdbx_strand_id
1 'polypeptide(L)'
;NSQAHTSIDGISNDDGEAVDDIFDPQLLSALKGIGWKENDIFSQMPTKGVSAKNKGLVSTSSHVHGNLGNDTAQANVDKTEGSKEERIRLEENIRAEKLKALDFKRAGKQTEALDALRRAKQLEKKLQSLAA
;
A
#
# COMPACT_ATOMS: atom_id res chain seq x y z
N ASN A 1 -47.17 -14.11 36.48
CA ASN A 1 -45.99 -13.25 36.32
C ASN A 1 -45.30 -13.65 35.04
N SER A 2 -45.24 -12.73 34.08
CA SER A 2 -44.91 -12.98 32.68
C SER A 2 -43.39 -13.09 32.44
N GLN A 3 -43.06 -13.91 31.43
CA GLN A 3 -41.98 -13.76 30.44
C GLN A 3 -40.49 -13.87 30.86
N ALA A 4 -39.92 -15.05 30.57
CA ALA A 4 -39.06 -15.32 29.41
C ALA A 4 -37.90 -14.37 29.00
N HIS A 5 -36.71 -14.99 28.96
CA HIS A 5 -35.72 -15.03 27.86
C HIS A 5 -34.36 -14.31 28.04
N THR A 6 -33.36 -15.14 27.78
CA THR A 6 -31.91 -15.00 27.83
C THR A 6 -31.40 -13.90 26.89
N SER A 7 -30.64 -12.94 27.43
CA SER A 7 -29.82 -12.04 26.62
C SER A 7 -28.49 -12.71 26.27
N ILE A 8 -28.27 -12.74 24.97
CA ILE A 8 -27.12 -13.16 24.20
C ILE A 8 -25.99 -12.11 24.22
N ASP A 9 -24.78 -12.65 24.06
CA ASP A 9 -23.60 -12.09 23.39
C ASP A 9 -22.80 -10.94 24.00
N GLY A 10 -21.50 -11.23 24.13
CA GLY A 10 -20.43 -10.29 24.40
C GLY A 10 -19.10 -11.01 24.47
N ILE A 11 -18.70 -11.63 23.36
CA ILE A 11 -17.40 -12.26 23.11
C ILE A 11 -16.29 -11.30 23.55
N SER A 12 -15.59 -11.64 24.64
CA SER A 12 -14.31 -11.03 24.99
C SER A 12 -13.32 -11.40 23.90
N ASN A 13 -12.92 -10.40 23.10
CA ASN A 13 -11.83 -10.58 22.16
C ASN A 13 -10.54 -10.77 22.95
N ASP A 14 -9.86 -11.86 22.63
CA ASP A 14 -8.53 -12.23 23.07
C ASP A 14 -7.52 -11.25 22.45
N ASP A 15 -7.16 -10.22 23.21
CA ASP A 15 -6.09 -9.28 22.87
C ASP A 15 -4.75 -9.92 23.23
N GLY A 16 -4.29 -10.85 22.39
CA GLY A 16 -2.98 -11.49 22.44
C GLY A 16 -2.12 -11.06 21.26
N GLU A 17 -1.94 -9.75 21.10
CA GLU A 17 -1.06 -9.09 20.13
C GLU A 17 0.36 -9.71 20.18
N ALA A 18 0.73 -10.46 19.14
CA ALA A 18 2.11 -10.89 18.89
C ALA A 18 2.97 -9.69 18.41
N VAL A 19 2.99 -8.62 19.19
CA VAL A 19 3.78 -7.40 18.95
C VAL A 19 5.21 -7.54 19.47
N ASP A 20 5.50 -8.57 20.25
CA ASP A 20 6.81 -8.76 20.87
C ASP A 20 7.88 -9.17 19.86
N ASP A 21 7.54 -10.00 18.87
CA ASP A 21 8.48 -10.46 17.82
C ASP A 21 8.96 -9.31 16.92
N ILE A 22 8.16 -8.24 16.80
CA ILE A 22 8.47 -7.05 16.01
C ILE A 22 9.61 -6.25 16.66
N PHE A 23 9.82 -6.39 17.97
CA PHE A 23 10.89 -5.72 18.72
C PHE A 23 12.05 -6.65 19.09
N ASP A 24 12.11 -7.84 18.50
CA ASP A 24 13.23 -8.76 18.71
C ASP A 24 14.53 -8.13 18.16
N PRO A 25 15.60 -8.01 18.99
CA PRO A 25 16.91 -7.51 18.55
C PRO A 25 17.50 -8.29 17.36
N GLN A 26 17.18 -9.58 17.21
CA GLN A 26 17.64 -10.38 16.07
C GLN A 26 16.96 -9.94 14.76
N LEU A 27 15.65 -9.68 14.81
CA LEU A 27 14.88 -9.22 13.66
C LEU A 27 15.31 -7.81 13.24
N LEU A 28 15.50 -6.91 14.21
CA LEU A 28 15.95 -5.54 13.95
C LEU A 28 17.37 -5.50 13.38
N SER A 29 18.27 -6.36 13.88
CA SER A 29 19.63 -6.47 13.34
C SER A 29 19.65 -6.98 11.90
N ALA A 30 18.77 -7.92 11.56
CA ALA A 30 18.62 -8.42 10.19
C ALA A 30 18.07 -7.33 9.25
N LEU A 31 17.04 -6.59 9.70
CA LEU A 31 16.51 -5.44 8.96
C LEU A 31 17.57 -4.35 8.76
N LYS A 32 18.37 -4.07 9.79
CA LYS A 32 19.50 -3.14 9.72
C LYS A 32 20.59 -3.59 8.76
N GLY A 33 20.86 -4.90 8.69
CA GLY A 33 21.79 -5.49 7.70
C GLY A 33 21.35 -5.30 6.24
N ILE A 34 20.03 -5.17 6.01
CA ILE A 34 19.44 -4.89 4.69
C ILE A 34 19.32 -3.37 4.44
N GLY A 35 19.68 -2.53 5.43
CA GLY A 35 19.69 -1.07 5.32
C GLY A 35 18.40 -0.38 5.75
N TRP A 36 17.50 -1.08 6.45
CA TRP A 36 16.27 -0.50 7.01
C TRP A 36 16.57 0.08 8.38
N LYS A 37 16.20 1.35 8.61
CA LYS A 37 16.48 2.06 9.86
C LYS A 37 15.26 2.02 10.77
N GLU A 38 15.44 1.83 12.07
CA GLU A 38 14.35 1.50 12.99
C GLU A 38 13.20 2.54 12.96
N ASN A 39 13.50 3.81 12.68
CA ASN A 39 12.53 4.91 12.65
C ASN A 39 11.45 4.82 11.54
N ASP A 40 11.72 4.13 10.43
CA ASP A 40 10.74 3.94 9.34
C ASP A 40 9.68 2.88 9.69
N ILE A 41 9.99 2.04 10.67
CA ILE A 41 9.11 1.00 11.20
C ILE A 41 8.10 1.66 12.17
N PHE A 42 8.59 2.50 13.09
CA PHE A 42 7.74 3.22 14.05
C PHE A 42 6.79 4.24 13.40
N SER A 43 7.15 4.80 12.23
CA SER A 43 6.30 5.77 11.51
C SER A 43 5.14 5.12 10.73
N GLN A 44 5.15 3.79 10.56
CA GLN A 44 4.10 3.04 9.86
C GLN A 44 3.11 2.34 10.79
N MET A 45 3.05 2.69 12.08
CA MET A 45 1.99 2.21 12.96
C MET A 45 0.74 3.09 12.79
N PRO A 46 -0.36 2.61 12.17
CA PRO A 46 -1.61 3.35 12.12
C PRO A 46 -2.30 3.28 13.47
N THR A 47 -2.00 4.19 14.40
CA THR A 47 -2.88 4.40 15.55
C THR A 47 -4.15 5.09 15.03
N LYS A 48 -5.26 4.35 15.04
CA LYS A 48 -6.59 4.91 14.74
C LYS A 48 -6.86 6.08 15.68
N GLY A 49 -6.91 7.31 15.17
CA GLY A 49 -7.60 8.41 15.88
C GLY A 49 -7.10 9.82 15.61
N VAL A 50 -8.03 10.62 15.07
CA VAL A 50 -8.11 12.09 15.13
C VAL A 50 -7.42 12.90 14.01
N SER A 51 -8.30 13.60 13.29
CA SER A 51 -8.03 14.67 12.33
C SER A 51 -7.47 15.92 13.00
N ALA A 52 -6.35 16.47 12.50
CA ALA A 52 -6.15 17.91 12.31
C ALA A 52 -4.79 18.25 11.66
N LYS A 53 -4.89 18.91 10.50
CA LYS A 53 -4.12 20.11 10.13
C LYS A 53 -2.58 20.06 10.09
N ASN A 54 -2.12 20.20 8.85
CA ASN A 54 -1.20 21.25 8.39
C ASN A 54 0.31 21.04 8.50
N LYS A 55 0.92 21.15 7.31
CA LYS A 55 2.23 21.78 7.01
C LYS A 55 3.47 21.06 7.54
N GLY A 56 3.97 20.14 6.72
CA GLY A 56 5.32 19.60 6.81
C GLY A 56 5.88 19.38 5.42
N LEU A 57 6.13 20.49 4.72
CA LEU A 57 7.03 20.50 3.57
C LEU A 57 8.38 19.96 4.06
N VAL A 58 8.75 18.75 3.63
CA VAL A 58 10.16 18.34 3.58
C VAL A 58 10.37 17.42 2.39
N SER A 59 10.23 18.02 1.21
CA SER A 59 11.18 17.70 0.15
C SER A 59 12.55 18.21 0.60
N THR A 60 13.38 17.32 1.13
CA THR A 60 14.83 17.42 0.97
C THR A 60 15.36 16.04 0.59
N SER A 61 14.93 15.59 -0.60
CA SER A 61 15.80 14.76 -1.42
C SER A 61 16.97 15.65 -1.86
N SER A 62 18.03 15.65 -1.06
CA SER A 62 19.33 16.18 -1.44
C SER A 62 20.34 15.05 -1.38
N HIS A 63 20.20 14.15 -2.35
CA HIS A 63 21.19 13.29 -3.00
C HIS A 63 20.60 13.12 -4.42
N VAL A 64 21.24 13.35 -5.56
CA VAL A 64 22.65 13.32 -5.95
C VAL A 64 22.68 13.72 -7.44
N HIS A 65 23.73 14.41 -7.88
CA HIS A 65 24.17 14.60 -9.27
C HIS A 65 23.21 15.21 -10.32
N GLY A 66 23.38 16.52 -10.55
CA GLY A 66 23.18 17.07 -11.88
C GLY A 66 24.29 16.55 -12.80
N ASN A 67 23.94 15.67 -13.74
CA ASN A 67 24.74 15.41 -14.92
C ASN A 67 23.91 15.87 -16.13
N LEU A 68 24.16 17.11 -16.56
CA LEU A 68 23.79 17.57 -17.89
C LEU A 68 24.73 16.88 -18.87
N GLY A 69 24.20 15.91 -19.62
CA GLY A 69 24.97 15.21 -20.63
C GLY A 69 24.14 14.15 -21.34
N ASN A 70 23.27 14.58 -22.24
CA ASN A 70 22.79 13.71 -23.32
C ASN A 70 22.55 14.51 -24.60
N ASP A 71 23.65 15.08 -25.11
CA ASP A 71 23.77 15.29 -26.54
C ASP A 71 23.85 13.91 -27.24
N THR A 72 22.92 13.70 -28.17
CA THR A 72 23.07 12.90 -29.40
C THR A 72 23.65 11.48 -29.31
N ALA A 73 22.78 10.48 -29.44
CA ALA A 73 22.97 9.30 -30.32
C ALA A 73 21.70 8.42 -30.26
N GLN A 74 20.86 8.50 -31.28
CA GLN A 74 20.71 7.43 -32.27
C GLN A 74 20.15 6.10 -31.74
N ALA A 75 18.85 5.93 -32.03
CA ALA A 75 18.30 4.74 -32.66
C ALA A 75 18.50 3.39 -31.96
N ASN A 76 17.71 3.10 -30.91
CA ASN A 76 17.06 1.80 -30.63
C ASN A 76 16.18 1.82 -29.34
N VAL A 77 15.14 2.65 -29.25
CA VAL A 77 14.37 2.87 -27.99
C VAL A 77 12.94 2.32 -28.02
N ASP A 78 12.49 1.77 -29.16
CA ASP A 78 11.06 1.68 -29.48
C ASP A 78 10.29 0.52 -28.82
N LYS A 79 10.94 -0.33 -28.01
CA LYS A 79 10.28 -1.47 -27.33
C LYS A 79 10.39 -1.46 -25.81
N THR A 80 11.44 -0.88 -25.26
CA THR A 80 11.69 -0.87 -23.81
C THR A 80 10.92 0.23 -23.09
N GLU A 81 10.74 1.39 -23.71
CA GLU A 81 9.90 2.45 -23.15
C GLU A 81 8.43 2.01 -23.13
N GLY A 82 7.91 1.49 -24.26
CA GLY A 82 6.51 1.03 -24.34
C GLY A 82 6.07 0.07 -23.22
N SER A 83 6.96 -0.85 -22.83
CA SER A 83 6.72 -1.77 -21.70
C SER A 83 6.73 -1.06 -20.34
N LYS A 84 7.60 -0.07 -20.14
CA LYS A 84 7.59 0.77 -18.93
C LYS A 84 6.33 1.63 -18.85
N GLU A 85 5.91 2.25 -19.94
CA GLU A 85 4.65 3.00 -19.96
C GLU A 85 3.44 2.10 -19.71
N GLU A 86 3.41 0.89 -20.26
CA GLU A 86 2.35 -0.08 -20.00
C GLU A 86 2.32 -0.51 -18.53
N ARG A 87 3.50 -0.76 -17.94
CA ARG A 87 3.64 -1.02 -16.49
C ARG A 87 3.07 0.12 -15.65
N ILE A 88 3.44 1.37 -15.96
CA ILE A 88 2.95 2.57 -15.24
C ILE A 88 1.42 2.67 -15.35
N ARG A 89 0.87 2.51 -16.56
CA ARG A 89 -0.58 2.55 -16.79
C ARG A 89 -1.31 1.45 -16.03
N LEU A 90 -0.76 0.24 -15.99
CA LEU A 90 -1.34 -0.86 -15.23
C LEU A 90 -1.35 -0.54 -13.72
N GLU A 91 -0.27 -0.01 -13.17
CA GLU A 91 -0.22 0.41 -11.77
C GLU A 91 -1.25 1.50 -11.43
N GLU A 92 -1.37 2.52 -12.27
CA GLU A 92 -2.37 3.59 -12.12
C GLU A 92 -3.79 3.03 -12.12
N ASN A 93 -4.10 2.16 -13.08
CA ASN A 93 -5.42 1.52 -13.18
C ASN A 93 -5.71 0.62 -11.97
N ILE A 94 -4.73 -0.11 -11.44
CA ILE A 94 -4.89 -0.92 -10.22
C ILE A 94 -5.25 -0.02 -9.04
N ARG A 95 -4.53 1.09 -8.85
CA ARG A 95 -4.82 2.05 -7.76
C ARG A 95 -6.21 2.66 -7.94
N ALA A 96 -6.58 3.04 -9.16
CA ALA A 96 -7.88 3.62 -9.46
C ALA A 96 -9.04 2.63 -9.16
N GLU A 97 -8.92 1.37 -9.56
CA GLU A 97 -9.95 0.35 -9.27
C GLU A 97 -10.03 0.02 -7.76
N LYS A 98 -8.89 0.00 -7.05
CA LYS A 98 -8.89 -0.15 -5.57
C LYS A 98 -9.56 1.03 -4.87
N LEU A 99 -9.33 2.27 -5.34
CA LEU A 99 -10.01 3.46 -4.83
C LEU A 99 -11.51 3.39 -5.11
N LYS A 100 -11.93 3.02 -6.34
CA LYS A 100 -13.35 2.81 -6.65
C LYS A 100 -14.00 1.77 -5.74
N ALA A 101 -13.32 0.65 -5.48
CA ALA A 101 -13.82 -0.36 -4.57
C ALA A 101 -14.04 0.18 -3.15
N LEU A 102 -13.13 1.03 -2.68
CA LEU A 102 -13.23 1.69 -1.38
C LEU A 102 -14.40 2.69 -1.33
N ASP A 103 -14.61 3.47 -2.38
CA ASP A 103 -15.74 4.38 -2.49
C ASP A 103 -17.07 3.64 -2.56
N PHE A 104 -17.16 2.55 -3.32
CA PHE A 104 -18.33 1.68 -3.34
C PHE A 104 -18.60 1.03 -1.97
N LYS A 105 -17.54 0.59 -1.27
CA LYS A 105 -17.66 0.07 0.10
C LYS A 105 -18.21 1.11 1.07
N ARG A 106 -17.78 2.38 0.96
CA ARG A 106 -18.32 3.50 1.76
C ARG A 106 -19.77 3.83 1.41
N ALA A 107 -20.15 3.68 0.14
CA ALA A 107 -21.50 3.89 -0.35
C ALA A 107 -22.46 2.71 -0.06
N GLY A 108 -22.01 1.63 0.59
CA GLY A 108 -22.81 0.43 0.85
C GLY A 108 -23.03 -0.46 -0.40
N LYS A 109 -22.35 -0.16 -1.50
CA LYS A 109 -22.44 -0.86 -2.80
C LYS A 109 -21.48 -2.04 -2.85
N GLN A 110 -21.78 -3.07 -2.08
CA GLN A 110 -20.84 -4.18 -1.85
C GLN A 110 -20.57 -5.00 -3.12
N THR A 111 -21.57 -5.19 -3.98
CA THR A 111 -21.42 -5.93 -5.24
C THR A 111 -20.47 -5.22 -6.20
N GLU A 112 -20.64 -3.91 -6.35
CA GLU A 112 -19.79 -3.06 -7.21
C GLU A 112 -18.36 -2.96 -6.67
N ALA A 113 -18.20 -2.95 -5.35
CA ALA A 113 -16.89 -3.01 -4.71
C ALA A 113 -16.15 -4.32 -5.05
N LEU A 114 -16.85 -5.46 -5.02
CA LEU A 114 -16.28 -6.75 -5.40
C LEU A 114 -15.91 -6.80 -6.88
N ASP A 115 -16.74 -6.24 -7.75
CA ASP A 115 -16.43 -6.16 -9.18
C ASP A 115 -15.22 -5.29 -9.48
N ALA A 116 -15.08 -4.14 -8.82
CA ALA A 116 -13.89 -3.30 -8.91
C ALA A 116 -12.63 -4.03 -8.41
N LEU A 117 -12.72 -4.79 -7.31
CA LEU A 117 -11.62 -5.62 -6.82
C LEU A 117 -11.24 -6.74 -7.80
N ARG A 118 -12.21 -7.38 -8.46
CA ARG A 118 -11.93 -8.37 -9.51
C ARG A 118 -11.15 -7.76 -10.67
N ARG A 119 -11.53 -6.55 -11.12
CA ARG A 119 -10.80 -5.82 -12.18
C ARG A 119 -9.38 -5.47 -11.73
N ALA A 120 -9.22 -4.93 -10.52
CA ALA A 120 -7.90 -4.64 -9.95
C ALA A 120 -7.00 -5.90 -9.95
N LYS A 121 -7.53 -7.05 -9.52
CA LYS A 121 -6.79 -8.32 -9.48
C LYS A 121 -6.41 -8.84 -10.86
N GLN A 122 -7.23 -8.61 -11.89
CA GLN A 122 -6.87 -8.95 -13.27
C GLN A 122 -5.73 -8.08 -13.78
N LEU A 123 -5.74 -6.78 -13.46
CA LEU A 123 -4.67 -5.86 -13.84
C LEU A 123 -3.35 -6.18 -13.11
N GLU A 124 -3.41 -6.58 -11.84
CA GLU A 124 -2.23 -7.06 -11.08
C GLU A 124 -1.58 -8.26 -11.75
N LYS A 125 -2.36 -9.23 -12.22
CA LYS A 125 -1.82 -10.39 -12.97
C LYS A 125 -1.13 -9.96 -14.27
N LYS A 126 -1.70 -8.99 -14.99
CA LYS A 126 -1.07 -8.43 -16.19
C LYS A 126 0.25 -7.73 -15.83
N LEU A 127 0.24 -6.91 -14.79
CA LEU A 127 1.44 -6.23 -14.30
C LEU A 127 2.54 -7.22 -13.93
N GLN A 128 2.19 -8.33 -13.27
CA GLN A 128 3.13 -9.41 -12.95
C GLN A 128 3.69 -10.07 -14.21
N SER A 129 2.88 -10.28 -15.25
CA SER A 129 3.37 -10.85 -16.51
C SER A 129 4.29 -9.92 -17.31
N LEU A 130 4.19 -8.59 -17.11
CA LEU A 130 5.11 -7.61 -17.70
C LEU A 130 6.38 -7.40 -16.86
N ALA A 131 6.31 -7.68 -15.56
CA ALA A 131 7.43 -7.55 -14.63
C ALA A 131 8.28 -8.84 -14.52
N ALA A 132 7.80 -9.95 -15.07
CA ALA A 132 8.49 -11.24 -15.15
C ALA A 132 9.33 -11.34 -16.42
#